data_AF-A0A0G0VB53-F1
#
_entry.id   AF-A0A0G0VB53-F1
#
_cell.length_a   1.000
_cell.length_b   1.000
_cell.length_c   1.000
_cell.angle_alpha   90.00
_cell.angle_beta   90.00
_cell.angle_gamma   90.00
#
_symmetry.space_group_name_H-M   'P 1'
#
loop_
_entity.id
_entity.type
_entity.pdbx_description
1 polymer ?
#
loop_
_entity_poly.entity_id
_entity_poly.type
_entity_poly.pdbx_seq_one_letter_code
_entity_poly.pdbx_strand_id
1 'polypeptide(L)'
;MGNAADIQRRFSPGDVLLELRRLSPKLATMSSNERAIFICAQFGASPFNVKEVEVPEEVLRMVSLQVCRGIRCLPISFKDGRLTLCVADPTNQTISMVGSKLEIMIASQDDIMAAIDRLYGLMEAPTEIIG
;
A
#
# COMPACT_ATOMS: atom_id res chain seq x y z
N MET A 1 8.74 -0.35 24.82
CA MET A 1 9.05 -1.55 24.02
C MET A 1 8.54 -1.29 22.62
N GLY A 2 9.43 -0.94 21.69
CA GLY A 2 9.06 -0.75 20.28
C GLY A 2 8.70 -2.10 19.68
N ASN A 3 7.51 -2.21 19.10
CA ASN A 3 7.04 -3.44 18.46
C ASN A 3 7.94 -3.73 17.24
N ALA A 4 8.32 -4.99 17.02
CA ALA A 4 9.11 -5.43 15.86
C ALA A 4 8.43 -5.10 14.50
N ALA A 5 7.16 -4.69 14.52
CA ALA A 5 6.44 -4.10 13.38
C ALA A 5 6.95 -2.70 12.95
N ASP A 6 7.84 -2.06 13.71
CA ASP A 6 8.25 -0.66 13.52
C ASP A 6 9.50 -0.48 12.62
N ILE A 7 10.13 -1.56 12.15
CA ILE A 7 11.28 -1.48 11.23
C ILE A 7 10.86 -1.80 9.80
N GLN A 8 9.76 -1.21 9.35
CA GLN A 8 9.54 -1.02 7.93
C GLN A 8 9.63 0.46 7.61
N ARG A 9 10.68 0.79 6.83
CA ARG A 9 10.96 2.17 6.44
C ARG A 9 9.81 2.69 5.61
N ARG A 10 9.15 3.74 6.10
CA ARG A 10 8.10 4.47 5.39
C ARG A 10 8.72 5.65 4.67
N PHE A 11 8.20 5.94 3.49
CA PHE A 11 8.75 6.98 2.62
C PHE A 11 7.67 8.00 2.29
N SER A 12 8.06 9.27 2.07
CA SER A 12 7.13 10.20 1.47
C SER A 12 6.98 9.90 -0.04
N PRO A 13 5.84 10.24 -0.66
CA PRO A 13 5.68 10.08 -2.12
C PRO A 13 6.80 10.78 -2.93
N GLY A 14 7.28 11.94 -2.45
CA GLY A 14 8.33 12.71 -3.12
C GLY A 14 9.68 11.98 -3.12
N ASP A 15 10.06 11.36 -1.99
CA ASP A 15 11.32 10.60 -1.88
C ASP A 15 11.34 9.44 -2.87
N VAL A 16 10.20 8.76 -3.04
CA VAL A 16 10.10 7.60 -3.91
C VAL A 16 10.16 8.00 -5.39
N LEU A 17 9.47 9.08 -5.77
CA LEU A 17 9.44 9.56 -7.15
C LEU A 17 10.81 10.00 -7.67
N LEU A 18 11.62 10.66 -6.84
CA LEU A 18 12.93 11.18 -7.24
C LEU A 18 13.88 10.05 -7.65
N GLU A 19 13.97 8.99 -6.84
CA GLU A 19 14.86 7.86 -7.12
C GLU A 19 14.38 7.00 -8.29
N LEU A 20 13.07 6.79 -8.41
CA LEU A 20 12.52 5.90 -9.44
C LEU A 20 12.53 6.48 -10.85
N ARG A 21 12.55 7.81 -11.00
CA ARG A 21 12.71 8.46 -12.30
C ARG A 21 13.96 7.99 -13.03
N ARG A 22 15.03 7.61 -12.31
CA ARG A 22 16.30 7.13 -12.86
C ARG A 22 16.23 5.68 -13.40
N LEU A 23 15.23 4.90 -12.98
CA LEU A 23 15.20 3.43 -13.18
C LEU A 23 14.03 2.94 -14.04
N SER A 24 13.19 3.85 -14.53
CA SER A 24 11.96 3.57 -15.28
C SER A 24 12.09 2.56 -16.44
N PRO A 25 13.17 2.49 -17.25
CA PRO A 25 13.24 1.52 -18.35
C PRO A 25 13.39 0.08 -17.87
N LYS A 26 14.05 -0.13 -16.72
CA LYS A 26 14.31 -1.46 -16.15
C LYS A 26 13.07 -2.06 -15.49
N LEU A 27 12.17 -1.21 -14.99
CA LEU A 27 10.96 -1.63 -14.29
C LEU A 27 9.89 -2.21 -15.23
N ALA A 28 9.93 -1.87 -16.52
CA ALA A 28 8.90 -2.26 -17.48
C ALA A 28 8.87 -3.76 -17.81
N THR A 29 10.00 -4.47 -17.64
CA THR A 29 10.14 -5.90 -17.98
C THR A 29 10.10 -6.84 -16.78
N MET A 30 9.93 -6.30 -15.57
CA MET A 30 9.98 -7.06 -14.32
C MET A 30 8.58 -7.51 -13.88
N SER A 31 8.50 -8.67 -13.23
CA SER A 31 7.28 -9.09 -12.53
C SER A 31 6.92 -8.15 -11.38
N SER A 32 5.67 -8.20 -10.91
CA SER A 32 5.18 -7.41 -9.77
C SER A 32 6.07 -7.54 -8.51
N ASN A 33 6.50 -8.77 -8.20
CA ASN A 33 7.38 -9.05 -7.06
C ASN A 33 8.80 -8.49 -7.28
N GLU A 34 9.39 -8.73 -8.44
CA GLU A 34 10.73 -8.22 -8.77
C GLU A 34 10.76 -6.69 -8.74
N ARG A 35 9.71 -6.03 -9.24
CA ARG A 35 9.56 -4.57 -9.17
C ARG A 35 9.53 -4.08 -7.72
N ALA A 36 8.68 -4.67 -6.88
CA ALA A 36 8.58 -4.28 -5.48
C ALA A 36 9.93 -4.43 -4.76
N ILE A 37 10.61 -5.57 -4.94
CA ILE A 37 11.94 -5.83 -4.37
C ILE A 37 12.95 -4.80 -4.87
N PHE A 38 13.01 -4.57 -6.18
CA PHE A 38 13.97 -3.67 -6.79
C PHE A 38 13.80 -2.22 -6.34
N ILE A 39 12.55 -1.75 -6.25
CA ILE A 39 12.23 -0.40 -5.75
C ILE A 39 12.67 -0.27 -4.29
N CYS A 40 12.23 -1.18 -3.41
CA CYS A 40 12.56 -1.13 -1.99
C CYS A 40 14.09 -1.20 -1.76
N ALA A 41 14.80 -2.01 -2.55
CA ALA A 41 16.24 -2.14 -2.47
C ALA A 41 16.99 -0.81 -2.71
N GLN A 42 16.45 0.11 -3.53
CA GLN A 42 17.06 1.44 -3.73
C GLN A 42 17.10 2.26 -2.44
N PHE A 43 16.18 1.97 -1.51
CA PHE A 43 16.04 2.68 -0.24
C PHE A 43 16.54 1.86 0.96
N GLY A 44 17.21 0.74 0.72
CA GLY A 44 17.64 -0.18 1.78
C GLY A 44 16.48 -0.81 2.56
N ALA A 45 15.33 -1.00 1.92
CA ALA A 45 14.14 -1.61 2.51
C ALA A 45 13.77 -2.93 1.81
N SER A 46 12.84 -3.66 2.41
CA SER A 46 12.17 -4.82 1.80
C SER A 46 10.70 -4.51 1.52
N PRO A 47 10.03 -5.24 0.60
CA PRO A 47 8.60 -5.13 0.42
C PRO A 47 7.83 -5.45 1.71
N PHE A 48 6.72 -4.76 1.92
CA PHE A 48 5.78 -5.05 3.00
C PHE A 48 4.99 -6.30 2.70
N ASN A 49 4.84 -7.17 3.71
CA ASN A 49 3.97 -8.32 3.63
C ASN A 49 2.53 -7.93 4.02
N VAL A 50 1.68 -7.68 3.04
CA VAL A 50 0.27 -7.31 3.26
C VAL A 50 -0.66 -8.51 3.50
N LYS A 51 -0.17 -9.76 3.38
CA LYS A 51 -1.04 -10.96 3.46
C LYS A 51 -1.64 -11.17 4.84
N GLU A 52 -0.90 -10.79 5.88
CA GLU A 52 -1.25 -11.03 7.28
C GLU A 52 -1.65 -9.73 8.00
N VAL A 53 -1.78 -8.62 7.26
CA VAL A 53 -2.12 -7.35 7.89
C VAL A 53 -3.58 -7.34 8.32
N GLU A 54 -3.83 -6.89 9.54
CA GLU A 54 -5.15 -6.52 10.01
C GLU A 54 -5.24 -4.99 9.98
N VAL A 55 -6.31 -4.47 9.37
CA VAL A 55 -6.53 -3.04 9.24
C VAL A 55 -7.88 -2.71 9.86
N PRO A 56 -7.94 -1.73 10.79
CA PRO A 56 -9.21 -1.28 11.35
C PRO A 56 -10.18 -0.81 10.26
N GLU A 57 -11.46 -1.14 10.40
CA GLU A 57 -12.48 -0.78 9.40
C GLU A 57 -12.56 0.74 9.19
N GLU A 58 -12.40 1.53 10.25
CA GLU A 58 -12.35 2.99 10.17
C GLU A 58 -11.24 3.50 9.23
N VAL A 59 -10.09 2.81 9.18
CA VAL A 59 -8.97 3.12 8.28
C VAL A 59 -9.28 2.67 6.85
N LEU A 60 -9.88 1.48 6.68
CA LEU A 60 -10.33 0.99 5.37
C LEU A 60 -11.35 1.94 4.74
N ARG A 61 -12.29 2.48 5.52
CA ARG A 61 -13.30 3.44 5.06
C ARG A 61 -12.72 4.80 4.62
N MET A 62 -11.49 5.14 5.01
CA MET A 62 -10.85 6.38 4.57
C MET A 62 -10.53 6.41 3.08
N VAL A 63 -10.36 5.23 2.46
CA VAL A 63 -10.07 5.09 1.03
C VAL A 63 -11.07 4.12 0.43
N SER A 64 -11.88 4.58 -0.52
CA SER A 64 -12.90 3.72 -1.13
C SER A 64 -12.30 2.52 -1.86
N LEU A 65 -13.04 1.41 -1.91
CA LEU A 65 -12.66 0.20 -2.66
C LEU A 65 -12.30 0.51 -4.11
N GLN A 66 -13.06 1.42 -4.75
CA GLN A 66 -12.81 1.84 -6.13
C GLN A 66 -11.44 2.48 -6.30
N VAL A 67 -11.04 3.36 -5.36
CA VAL A 67 -9.69 3.97 -5.36
C VAL A 67 -8.63 2.91 -5.11
N CYS A 68 -8.82 2.06 -4.09
CA CYS A 68 -7.89 0.97 -3.76
C CYS A 68 -7.61 0.07 -4.96
N ARG A 69 -8.64 -0.36 -5.69
CA ARG A 69 -8.49 -1.16 -6.92
C ARG A 69 -7.89 -0.35 -8.07
N GLY A 70 -8.36 0.89 -8.26
CA GLY A 70 -7.96 1.73 -9.39
C GLY A 70 -6.47 2.05 -9.41
N ILE A 71 -5.88 2.35 -8.25
CA ILE A 71 -4.44 2.66 -8.14
C ILE A 71 -3.61 1.56 -7.48
N ARG A 72 -4.23 0.42 -7.15
CA ARG A 72 -3.60 -0.74 -6.51
C ARG A 72 -2.90 -0.35 -5.21
N CYS A 73 -3.71 0.13 -4.26
CA CYS A 73 -3.26 0.52 -2.94
C CYS A 73 -4.15 -0.05 -1.83
N LEU A 74 -3.62 -0.10 -0.62
CA LEU A 74 -4.32 -0.51 0.59
C LEU A 74 -4.00 0.45 1.75
N PRO A 75 -4.99 1.09 2.40
CA PRO A 75 -4.73 1.86 3.61
C PRO A 75 -4.34 0.91 4.74
N ILE A 76 -3.28 1.25 5.49
CA ILE A 76 -2.70 0.38 6.53
C ILE A 76 -2.96 0.92 7.92
N SER A 77 -2.77 2.23 8.13
CA SER A 77 -3.04 2.87 9.41
C SER A 77 -3.23 4.37 9.25
N PHE A 78 -3.90 4.99 10.23
CA PHE A 78 -3.97 6.43 10.36
C PHE A 78 -3.49 6.83 11.76
N LYS A 79 -2.37 7.55 11.84
CA LYS A 79 -1.74 7.96 13.11
C LYS A 79 -1.18 9.37 12.97
N ASP A 80 -1.35 10.20 14.00
CA ASP A 80 -0.82 11.57 14.04
C ASP A 80 -1.19 12.43 12.81
N GLY A 81 -2.39 12.20 12.27
CA GLY A 81 -2.88 12.88 11.07
C GLY A 81 -2.20 12.44 9.77
N ARG A 82 -1.48 11.31 9.76
CA ARG A 82 -0.81 10.72 8.61
C ARG A 82 -1.45 9.39 8.25
N LEU A 83 -1.80 9.23 6.97
CA LEU A 83 -2.30 7.97 6.43
C LEU A 83 -1.12 7.18 5.88
N THR A 84 -0.92 5.97 6.40
CA THR A 84 0.01 5.00 5.83
C THR A 84 -0.71 4.23 4.73
N LEU A 85 -0.17 4.25 3.52
CA LEU A 85 -0.71 3.59 2.34
C LEU A 85 0.32 2.59 1.79
N CYS A 86 -0.09 1.33 1.63
CA CYS A 86 0.70 0.37 0.88
C CYS A 86 0.32 0.45 -0.61
N VAL A 87 1.31 0.54 -1.50
CA VAL A 87 1.09 0.73 -2.94
C VAL A 87 1.93 -0.23 -3.78
N ALA A 88 1.38 -0.66 -4.92
CA ALA A 88 2.10 -1.52 -5.87
C ALA A 88 3.08 -0.72 -6.75
N ASP A 89 2.68 0.51 -7.11
CA ASP A 89 3.46 1.39 -7.95
C ASP A 89 3.53 2.79 -7.33
N PRO A 90 4.59 3.09 -6.56
CA PRO A 90 4.72 4.39 -5.91
C PRO A 90 5.00 5.55 -6.88
N THR A 91 5.19 5.28 -8.18
CA THR A 91 5.34 6.33 -9.20
C THR A 91 4.01 6.87 -9.72
N ASN A 92 2.89 6.23 -9.36
CA ASN A 92 1.57 6.66 -9.78
C ASN A 92 1.20 8.01 -9.13
N GLN A 93 1.08 9.06 -9.95
CA GLN A 93 0.82 10.43 -9.48
C GLN A 93 -0.50 10.57 -8.72
N THR A 94 -1.48 9.71 -9.00
CA THR A 94 -2.78 9.71 -8.33
C THR A 94 -2.67 9.38 -6.84
N ILE A 95 -1.59 8.73 -6.39
CA ILE A 95 -1.36 8.46 -4.95
C ILE A 95 -1.39 9.76 -4.15
N SER A 96 -0.77 10.83 -4.66
CA SER A 96 -0.74 12.13 -3.98
C SER A 96 -2.13 12.78 -3.82
N MET A 97 -3.11 12.34 -4.62
CA MET A 97 -4.49 12.82 -4.54
C MET A 97 -5.29 12.13 -3.43
N VAL A 98 -4.81 11.00 -2.90
CA VAL A 98 -5.45 10.27 -1.79
C VAL A 98 -5.34 11.05 -0.48
N GLY A 99 -4.28 11.82 -0.29
CA GLY A 99 -4.10 12.64 0.91
C GLY A 99 -2.82 13.47 0.89
N SER A 100 -2.83 14.58 1.63
CA SER A 100 -1.70 15.51 1.73
C SER A 100 -0.62 15.08 2.72
N LYS A 101 -0.92 14.12 3.62
CA LYS A 101 -0.01 13.60 4.64
C LYS A 101 0.08 12.07 4.54
N LEU A 102 0.77 11.61 3.51
CA LEU A 102 0.95 10.18 3.23
C LEU A 102 2.31 9.65 3.66
N GLU A 103 2.28 8.45 4.21
CA GLU A 103 3.45 7.57 4.38
C GLU A 103 3.27 6.36 3.47
N ILE A 104 4.24 6.07 2.61
CA ILE A 104 4.14 4.98 1.63
C ILE A 104 4.93 3.76 2.11
N MET A 105 4.29 2.61 1.98
CA MET A 105 4.89 1.27 1.99
C MET A 105 4.71 0.63 0.63
N ILE A 106 5.58 -0.31 0.26
CA ILE A 106 5.54 -0.92 -1.08
C ILE A 106 5.37 -2.42 -0.92
N ALA A 107 4.43 -2.99 -1.66
CA ALA A 107 4.23 -4.43 -1.75
C ALA A 107 4.01 -4.81 -3.21
N SER A 108 3.92 -6.11 -3.47
CA SER A 108 3.58 -6.57 -4.82
C SER A 108 2.13 -6.23 -5.16
N GLN A 109 1.87 -6.05 -6.46
CA GLN A 109 0.50 -5.85 -6.95
C GLN A 109 -0.42 -7.02 -6.56
N ASP A 110 0.05 -8.26 -6.72
CA ASP A 110 -0.79 -9.44 -6.49
C ASP A 110 -1.17 -9.55 -5.02
N ASP A 111 -0.22 -9.27 -4.11
CA ASP A 111 -0.49 -9.30 -2.68
C ASP A 111 -1.44 -8.18 -2.26
N ILE A 112 -1.31 -6.98 -2.82
CA ILE A 112 -2.24 -5.86 -2.56
C ILE A 112 -3.64 -6.20 -3.03
N MET A 113 -3.79 -6.75 -4.24
CA MET A 113 -5.10 -7.13 -4.77
C MET A 113 -5.76 -8.20 -3.91
N ALA A 114 -5.01 -9.24 -3.52
CA ALA A 114 -5.51 -10.28 -2.62
C ALA A 114 -5.92 -9.72 -1.25
N ALA A 115 -5.16 -8.75 -0.71
CA ALA A 115 -5.49 -8.09 0.54
C ALA A 115 -6.74 -7.20 0.44
N ILE A 116 -6.93 -6.49 -0.68
CA ILE A 116 -8.15 -5.70 -0.95
C ILE A 116 -9.37 -6.62 -0.93
N ASP A 117 -9.32 -7.73 -1.66
CA ASP A 117 -10.46 -8.67 -1.75
C ASP A 117 -10.79 -9.27 -0.38
N ARG A 118 -9.78 -9.62 0.42
CA ARG A 118 -9.96 -10.10 1.80
C ARG A 118 -10.58 -9.03 2.70
N LEU A 119 -9.98 -7.84 2.75
CA LEU A 119 -10.32 -6.84 3.76
C LEU A 119 -11.63 -6.11 3.47
N TYR A 120 -11.87 -5.75 2.21
CA TYR A 120 -13.14 -5.11 1.81
C TYR A 120 -14.28 -6.12 1.66
N GLY A 121 -13.98 -7.38 1.30
CA GLY A 121 -14.97 -8.45 1.30
C GLY A 121 -15.56 -8.74 2.69
N LEU A 122 -14.76 -8.58 3.75
CA LEU A 122 -15.24 -8.69 5.14
C LEU A 122 -16.19 -7.55 5.54
N MET A 123 -16.05 -6.36 4.94
CA MET A 123 -16.93 -5.21 5.22
C MET A 123 -18.29 -5.34 4.53
N GLU A 124 -18.33 -6.00 3.37
CA GLU A 124 -19.54 -6.21 2.57
C GLU A 124 -20.29 -7.51 2.96
N ALA A 125 -19.81 -8.27 3.95
CA ALA A 125 -20.43 -9.52 4.36
C ALA A 125 -21.93 -9.31 4.69
N PRO A 126 -22.86 -10.01 4.01
CA PRO A 126 -24.28 -9.81 4.23
C PRO A 126 -24.60 -10.16 5.68
N THR A 127 -25.29 -9.25 6.37
CA THR A 127 -25.94 -9.58 7.64
C THR A 127 -26.94 -10.68 7.33
N GLU A 128 -26.68 -11.91 7.78
CA GLU A 128 -27.68 -12.97 7.72
C GLU A 128 -28.92 -12.45 8.46
N ILE A 129 -29.96 -12.15 7.70
CA ILE A 129 -31.30 -11.91 8.23
C ILE A 129 -31.76 -13.29 8.72
N ILE A 130 -31.51 -13.56 9.99
CA ILE A 130 -32.19 -14.62 10.73
C ILE A 130 -33.66 -14.23 10.80
N GLY A 131 -34.44 -14.80 9.88
CA GLY A 131 -35.90 -14.79 9.91
C GLY A 131 -36.45 -15.80 10.89
#